data_AF-A0AB38TWV4-F1
#
_entry.id   AF-A0AB38TWV4-F1
#
_cell.length_a   1.000
_cell.length_b   1.000
_cell.length_c   1.000
_cell.angle_alpha   90.00
_cell.angle_beta   90.00
_cell.angle_gamma   90.00
#
_symmetry.space_group_name_H-M   'P 1'
#
loop_
_entity.id
_entity.type
_entity.pdbx_description
1 polymer ?
#
loop_
_entity_poly.entity_id
_entity_poly.type
_entity_poly.pdbx_seq_one_letter_code
_entity_poly.pdbx_strand_id
1 'polypeptide(L)' 'MSKSPISPSSSATEPADDPRPEAPVPPELEDCCQSGCSPCVFDLYDTALEEYKAALAAWRERHPQAQP' A
#
# COMPACT_ATOMS: atom_id res chain seq x y z
N MET A 1 -10.92 32.33 -30.03
CA MET A 1 -10.20 31.05 -30.01
C MET A 1 -8.94 31.23 -29.18
N SER A 2 -8.80 30.51 -28.06
CA SER A 2 -7.52 30.13 -27.45
C SER A 2 -7.83 29.09 -26.38
N LYS A 3 -7.86 27.81 -26.78
CA LYS A 3 -7.75 26.70 -25.84
C LYS A 3 -6.29 26.67 -25.41
N SER A 4 -6.01 27.16 -24.22
CA SER A 4 -4.72 26.89 -23.59
C SER A 4 -4.63 25.39 -23.28
N PRO A 5 -3.56 24.69 -23.69
CA PRO A 5 -3.43 23.27 -23.45
C PRO A 5 -3.20 23.03 -21.96
N ILE A 6 -4.12 22.30 -21.32
CA ILE A 6 -3.87 21.73 -20.00
C ILE A 6 -2.87 20.60 -20.23
N SER A 7 -1.59 20.86 -19.99
CA SER A 7 -0.60 19.80 -19.83
C SER A 7 -0.63 19.37 -18.37
N PRO A 8 -1.09 18.16 -18.00
CA PRO A 8 -0.70 17.59 -16.73
C PRO A 8 0.68 16.95 -16.95
N SER A 9 1.72 17.77 -16.96
CA SER A 9 3.08 17.26 -16.85
C SER A 9 3.62 17.70 -15.50
N SER A 10 3.72 16.71 -14.60
CA SER A 10 4.90 16.51 -13.76
C SER A 10 5.40 17.76 -13.01
N SER A 11 4.85 18.01 -11.83
CA SER A 11 5.47 18.89 -10.84
C SER A 11 5.94 18.06 -9.66
N ALA A 12 7.22 17.67 -9.70
CA ALA A 12 7.95 17.10 -8.58
C ALA A 12 8.31 18.22 -7.59
N THR A 13 7.82 18.12 -6.35
CA THR A 13 8.42 18.69 -5.11
C THR A 13 7.55 18.32 -3.91
N GLU A 14 8.19 17.72 -2.89
CA GLU A 14 7.73 17.30 -1.55
C GLU A 14 7.48 15.79 -1.31
N PRO A 15 7.94 15.21 -0.18
CA PRO A 15 7.72 13.82 0.23
C PRO A 15 6.26 13.55 0.69
N ALA A 16 5.30 14.35 0.21
CA ALA A 16 3.88 14.19 0.43
C ALA A 16 3.23 13.18 -0.55
N ASP A 17 3.89 12.90 -1.69
CA ASP A 17 3.37 12.02 -2.75
C ASP A 17 3.75 10.53 -2.56
N ASP A 18 4.59 10.22 -1.57
CA ASP A 18 5.05 8.85 -1.29
C ASP A 18 4.78 8.48 0.17
N PRO A 19 3.48 8.33 0.53
CA PRO A 19 3.08 8.04 1.90
C PRO A 19 3.60 6.68 2.33
N ARG A 20 3.77 6.52 3.65
CA ARG A 20 4.11 5.22 4.23
C ARG A 20 3.01 4.22 3.87
N PRO A 21 3.34 3.02 3.36
CA PRO A 21 2.33 2.02 3.11
C PRO A 21 1.60 1.67 4.41
N GLU A 22 0.32 1.33 4.29
CA GLU A 22 -0.53 0.95 5.42
C GLU A 22 -0.53 -0.57 5.58
N ALA A 23 -0.48 -1.03 6.83
CA ALA A 23 -0.54 -2.46 7.11
C ALA A 23 -1.94 -3.00 6.80
N PRO A 24 -2.06 -4.21 6.25
CA PRO A 24 -3.35 -4.86 6.10
C PRO A 24 -3.97 -5.10 7.49
N VAL A 25 -5.29 -5.01 7.57
CA VAL A 25 -6.03 -5.31 8.79
C VAL A 25 -6.08 -6.83 8.98
N PRO A 26 -5.69 -7.36 10.15
CA PRO A 26 -5.84 -8.78 10.45
C PRO A 26 -7.31 -9.20 10.38
N PRO A 27 -7.65 -10.30 9.69
CA PRO A 27 -9.01 -10.82 9.69
C PRO A 27 -9.34 -11.46 11.05
N GLU A 28 -10.59 -11.35 11.46
CA GLU A 28 -11.10 -12.05 12.64
C GLU A 28 -11.44 -13.52 12.31
N LEU A 29 -11.67 -14.33 13.33
CA LEU A 29 -12.09 -15.72 13.15
C LEU A 29 -13.45 -15.82 12.45
N GLU A 30 -14.33 -14.85 12.67
CA GLU A 30 -15.65 -14.77 12.04
C GLU A 30 -15.59 -14.41 10.54
N ASP A 31 -14.52 -13.77 10.06
CA ASP A 31 -14.28 -13.53 8.62
C ASP A 31 -13.88 -14.82 7.90
N CYS A 32 -13.44 -15.84 8.64
CA CYS A 32 -13.17 -17.13 8.07
C CYS A 32 -14.48 -17.85 7.75
N CYS A 33 -14.65 -18.21 6.47
CA CYS A 33 -15.78 -19.00 5.97
C CYS A 33 -15.99 -20.34 6.72
N GLN A 34 -14.98 -20.84 7.47
CA GLN A 34 -14.97 -22.06 8.29
C GLN A 34 -15.42 -23.36 7.59
N SER A 35 -15.74 -23.30 6.31
CA SER A 35 -16.33 -24.36 5.50
C SER A 35 -15.37 -24.84 4.40
N GLY A 36 -14.10 -24.41 4.45
CA GLY A 36 -13.08 -24.77 3.48
C GLY A 36 -13.04 -23.90 2.22
N CYS A 37 -13.49 -22.64 2.29
CA CYS A 37 -13.30 -21.69 1.18
C CYS A 37 -11.80 -21.54 0.85
N SER A 38 -11.46 -21.52 -0.45
CA SER A 38 -10.11 -21.29 -0.96
C SER A 38 -10.13 -20.18 -2.03
N PRO A 39 -9.31 -19.12 -1.88
CA PRO A 39 -8.32 -18.90 -0.82
C PRO A 39 -8.97 -18.57 0.54
N CYS A 40 -8.30 -18.98 1.62
CA CYS A 40 -8.70 -18.62 2.99
C CYS A 40 -8.44 -17.13 3.23
N VAL A 41 -9.27 -16.44 4.02
CA VAL A 41 -9.05 -15.01 4.34
C VAL A 41 -7.69 -14.77 5.00
N PHE A 42 -7.22 -15.71 5.81
CA PHE A 42 -5.89 -15.67 6.41
C PHE A 42 -4.76 -15.82 5.37
N ASP A 43 -5.00 -16.56 4.30
CA ASP A 43 -4.03 -16.77 3.19
C ASP A 43 -3.91 -15.50 2.34
N LEU A 44 -5.04 -14.84 2.07
CA LEU A 44 -5.06 -13.51 1.44
C LEU A 44 -4.38 -12.46 2.31
N TYR A 45 -4.62 -12.49 3.62
CA TYR A 45 -3.97 -11.60 4.57
C TYR A 45 -2.45 -11.81 4.60
N ASP A 46 -1.99 -13.07 4.66
CA ASP A 46 -0.55 -13.37 4.68
C ASP A 46 0.14 -12.84 3.41
N THR A 47 -0.48 -13.07 2.25
CA THR A 47 0.00 -12.53 0.97
C THR A 47 0.08 -11.00 0.99
N ALA A 48 -0.99 -10.32 1.42
CA ALA A 48 -1.02 -8.87 1.53
C ALA A 48 0.01 -8.33 2.55
N LEU A 49 0.26 -9.08 3.62
CA LEU A 49 1.23 -8.73 4.64
C LEU A 49 2.67 -8.81 4.11
N GLU A 50 2.99 -9.80 3.29
CA GLU A 50 4.28 -9.91 2.62
C GLU A 50 4.51 -8.76 1.63
N GLU A 51 3.50 -8.43 0.82
CA GLU A 51 3.55 -7.27 -0.08
C GLU A 51 3.76 -5.96 0.70
N TYR A 52 3.03 -5.78 1.80
CA TYR A 52 3.19 -4.63 2.69
C TYR A 52 4.61 -4.54 3.25
N LYS A 53 5.18 -5.64 3.73
CA LYS A 53 6.56 -5.65 4.28
C LYS A 53 7.58 -5.24 3.21
N ALA A 54 7.45 -5.76 1.99
CA ALA A 54 8.32 -5.39 0.88
C ALA A 54 8.19 -3.91 0.52
N ALA A 55 6.96 -3.41 0.40
CA ALA A 55 6.70 -1.99 0.14
C ALA A 55 7.24 -1.09 1.26
N LEU A 56 7.07 -1.49 2.53
CA LEU A 56 7.56 -0.74 3.67
C LEU A 56 9.09 -0.71 3.72
N ALA A 57 9.76 -1.79 3.36
CA ALA A 57 11.22 -1.83 3.28
C ALA A 57 11.73 -0.85 2.22
N ALA A 58 11.19 -0.90 1.00
CA ALA A 58 11.54 0.03 -0.07
C ALA A 58 11.22 1.49 0.30
N TRP A 59 10.11 1.72 0.99
CA TRP A 59 9.75 3.04 1.50
C TRP A 59 10.78 3.54 2.53
N ARG A 60 11.22 2.71 3.46
CA ARG A 60 12.22 3.08 4.47
C ARG A 60 13.58 3.45 3.87
N GLU A 61 13.98 2.82 2.77
CA GLU A 61 15.22 3.17 2.05
C GLU A 61 15.14 4.58 1.44
N ARG A 62 13.97 4.93 0.90
CA ARG A 62 13.69 6.27 0.36
C ARG A 62 13.46 7.33 1.44
N HIS A 63 13.02 6.90 2.63
CA HIS A 63 12.68 7.76 3.77
C HIS A 63 13.57 7.50 5.00
N PRO A 64 14.89 7.75 4.92
CA PRO A 64 15.82 7.47 6.03
C PRO A 64 15.57 8.32 7.28
N GLN A 65 14.86 9.45 7.14
CA GLN A 65 14.52 10.35 8.25
C GLN A 65 13.19 9.97 8.95
N ALA A 66 12.39 9.07 8.36
CA ALA A 66 11.11 8.62 8.91
C ALA A 66 11.22 7.31 9.70
N GLN A 67 12.46 6.89 9.98
CA GLN A 67 12.78 5.83 10.93
C GLN A 67 12.44 6.35 12.35
N PRO A 68 11.80 5.54 13.22
CA PRO A 68 11.53 5.94 14.61
C PRO A 68 12.81 6.13 15.44
#